data_AF-A0A349N362-F1
#
_entry.id   AF-A0A349N362-F1
#
_cell.length_a   1.000
_cell.length_b   1.000
_cell.length_c   1.000
_cell.angle_alpha   90.00
_cell.angle_beta   90.00
_cell.angle_gamma   90.00
#
_symmetry.space_group_name_H-M   'P 1'
#
loop_
_entity.id
_entity.type
_entity.pdbx_description
1 polymer ?
#
loop_
_entity_poly.entity_id
_entity_poly.type
_entity_poly.pdbx_seq_one_letter_code
_entity_poly.pdbx_strand_id
1 'polypeptide(L)'
;VAALGWLQPNAEPVTSFGLFVAGAVAISAMLLPGLSGAFILILLGAYETMLTALVTLDIGTIAVFSAGCIVGLMVFSRVLRGLLSRFHSEAYSVIGGLLLGSLASIWPWRVPVTLANIEGDDSMMRLALPSEYATSLGVEAHTWTALVFVGVGLACVLGLNRLFNSRNAAKASSSAQQE
;
A
#
# COMPACT_ATOMS: atom_id res chain seq x y z
N VAL A 1 -8.80 4.45 26.91
CA VAL A 1 -7.69 3.49 26.69
C VAL A 1 -7.65 2.39 27.77
N ALA A 2 -7.85 2.70 29.06
CA ALA A 2 -7.92 1.67 30.13
C ALA A 2 -9.11 0.68 30.04
N ALA A 3 -10.21 1.05 29.39
CA ALA A 3 -11.38 0.17 29.22
C ALA A 3 -11.22 -0.89 28.11
N LEU A 4 -10.18 -0.79 27.27
CA LEU A 4 -9.90 -1.76 26.20
C LEU A 4 -9.10 -2.98 26.69
N GLY A 5 -8.49 -2.91 27.87
CA GLY A 5 -7.68 -3.99 28.46
C GLY A 5 -8.47 -5.10 29.16
N TRP A 6 -9.81 -4.98 29.22
CA TRP A 6 -10.72 -5.95 29.85
C TRP A 6 -11.35 -6.94 28.85
N LEU A 7 -11.15 -6.73 27.55
CA LEU A 7 -11.31 -7.80 26.58
C LEU A 7 -10.12 -8.73 26.77
N GLN A 8 -10.30 -9.76 27.59
CA GLN A 8 -9.43 -10.91 27.49
C GLN A 8 -9.41 -11.31 26.01
N PRO A 9 -8.23 -11.46 25.37
CA PRO A 9 -8.19 -12.12 24.09
C PRO A 9 -8.70 -13.52 24.37
N ASN A 10 -9.97 -13.78 24.05
CA ASN A 10 -10.51 -15.11 24.09
C ASN A 10 -9.54 -15.93 23.24
N ALA A 11 -8.74 -16.80 23.86
CA ALA A 11 -7.86 -17.74 23.19
C ALA A 11 -8.65 -18.82 22.43
N GLU A 12 -9.92 -18.54 22.16
CA GLU A 12 -10.75 -19.32 21.26
C GLU A 12 -10.24 -19.02 19.83
N PRO A 13 -9.85 -20.06 19.07
CA PRO A 13 -9.46 -19.87 17.69
C PRO A 13 -10.57 -19.13 16.96
N VAL A 14 -10.20 -18.11 16.16
CA VAL A 14 -11.16 -17.35 15.36
C VAL A 14 -12.00 -18.33 14.57
N THR A 15 -13.33 -18.24 14.73
CA THR A 15 -14.26 -19.13 14.03
C THR A 15 -13.97 -19.13 12.53
N SER A 16 -14.20 -20.25 11.83
CA SER A 16 -13.93 -20.34 10.38
C SER A 16 -14.62 -19.22 9.59
N PHE A 17 -15.83 -18.83 10.02
CA PHE A 17 -16.53 -17.67 9.44
C PHE A 17 -15.84 -16.34 9.74
N GLY A 18 -15.39 -16.12 10.98
CA GLY A 18 -14.60 -14.94 11.35
C GLY A 18 -13.31 -14.83 10.53
N LEU A 19 -12.62 -15.94 10.30
CA LEU A 19 -11.41 -15.98 9.48
C LEU A 19 -11.69 -15.70 8.00
N PHE A 20 -12.79 -16.23 7.47
CA PHE A 20 -13.26 -15.91 6.12
C PHE A 20 -13.51 -14.41 5.95
N VAL A 21 -14.24 -13.78 6.88
CA VAL A 21 -14.51 -12.33 6.85
C VAL A 21 -13.20 -11.54 7.03
N ALA A 22 -12.32 -11.97 7.93
CA ALA A 22 -11.04 -11.32 8.14
C ALA A 22 -10.18 -11.34 6.87
N GLY A 23 -10.14 -12.45 6.14
CA GLY A 23 -9.46 -12.53 4.83
C GLY A 23 -10.09 -11.61 3.79
N ALA A 24 -11.41 -11.58 3.70
CA ALA A 24 -12.13 -10.70 2.77
C ALA A 24 -11.85 -9.22 3.03
N VAL A 25 -11.83 -8.80 4.30
CA VAL A 25 -11.56 -7.40 4.69
C VAL A 25 -10.07 -7.08 4.55
N ALA A 26 -9.17 -7.98 4.94
CA ALA A 26 -7.72 -7.77 4.86
C ALA A 26 -7.24 -7.60 3.41
N ILE A 27 -7.73 -8.43 2.47
CA ILE A 27 -7.38 -8.26 1.04
C ILE A 27 -7.97 -6.98 0.46
N SER A 28 -9.18 -6.59 0.91
CA SER A 28 -9.83 -5.35 0.47
C SER A 28 -9.04 -4.12 0.94
N ALA A 29 -8.53 -4.16 2.18
CA ALA A 29 -7.67 -3.11 2.71
C ALA A 29 -6.35 -3.00 1.95
N MET A 30 -5.77 -4.13 1.54
CA MET A 30 -4.50 -4.17 0.80
C MET A 30 -4.60 -3.54 -0.61
N LEU A 31 -5.79 -3.47 -1.19
CA LEU A 31 -6.04 -2.80 -2.47
C LEU A 31 -6.09 -1.26 -2.35
N LEU A 32 -6.35 -0.73 -1.14
CA LEU A 32 -6.36 0.70 -0.90
C LEU A 32 -4.92 1.20 -0.68
N PRO A 33 -4.48 2.31 -1.31
CA PRO A 33 -3.11 2.78 -1.12
C PRO A 33 -2.88 3.19 0.34
N GLY A 34 -1.83 2.67 0.97
CA GLY A 34 -1.45 3.05 2.34
C GLY A 34 -2.16 2.29 3.48
N LEU A 35 -3.01 1.30 3.20
CA LEU A 35 -3.56 0.39 4.22
C LEU A 35 -2.90 -0.98 4.16
N SER A 36 -2.37 -1.46 5.29
CA SER A 36 -1.71 -2.77 5.39
C SER A 36 -2.69 -3.86 5.79
N GLY A 37 -2.81 -4.92 4.98
CA GLY A 37 -3.68 -6.07 5.29
C GLY A 37 -3.29 -6.82 6.56
N ALA A 38 -1.98 -6.91 6.88
CA ALA A 38 -1.51 -7.56 8.10
C ALA A 38 -1.92 -6.77 9.36
N PHE A 39 -1.90 -5.43 9.29
CA PHE A 39 -2.38 -4.59 10.40
C PHE A 39 -3.88 -4.79 10.65
N ILE A 40 -4.68 -4.89 9.58
CA ILE A 40 -6.11 -5.21 9.69
C ILE A 40 -6.34 -6.58 10.33
N LEU A 41 -5.54 -7.59 9.97
CA LEU A 41 -5.60 -8.90 10.61
C LEU A 41 -5.30 -8.85 12.12
N ILE A 42 -4.34 -8.03 12.52
CA ILE A 42 -4.01 -7.81 13.94
C ILE A 42 -5.19 -7.14 14.66
N LEU A 43 -5.76 -6.07 14.07
CA LEU A 43 -6.93 -5.39 14.63
C LEU A 43 -8.15 -6.30 14.78
N LEU A 44 -8.30 -7.26 13.86
CA LEU A 44 -9.37 -8.26 13.89
C LEU A 44 -9.04 -9.47 14.78
N GLY A 45 -7.85 -9.52 15.39
CA GLY A 45 -7.39 -10.63 16.22
C GLY A 45 -7.12 -11.93 15.47
N ALA A 46 -7.18 -11.94 14.14
CA ALA A 46 -7.01 -13.13 13.30
C ALA A 46 -5.55 -13.38 12.86
N TYR A 47 -4.65 -12.45 13.18
CA TYR A 47 -3.23 -12.54 12.80
C TYR A 47 -2.54 -13.78 13.39
N GLU A 48 -2.68 -14.03 14.69
CA GLU A 48 -2.07 -15.20 15.36
C GLU A 48 -2.62 -16.53 14.84
N THR A 49 -3.93 -16.61 14.59
CA THR A 49 -4.57 -17.81 14.01
C THR A 49 -4.02 -18.09 12.61
N MET A 50 -3.89 -17.05 11.77
CA MET A 50 -3.36 -17.22 10.42
C MET A 50 -1.85 -17.53 10.43
N LEU A 51 -1.06 -16.88 11.28
CA LEU A 51 0.36 -17.20 11.45
C LEU A 51 0.56 -18.64 11.89
N THR A 52 -0.19 -19.10 12.88
CA THR A 52 -0.12 -20.47 13.37
C THR A 52 -0.46 -21.45 12.25
N ALA A 53 -1.55 -21.21 11.52
CA ALA A 53 -1.97 -22.05 10.40
C ALA A 53 -0.92 -22.11 9.27
N LEU A 54 -0.22 -21.01 8.99
CA LEU A 54 0.87 -20.97 8.00
C LEU A 54 2.09 -21.78 8.47
N VAL A 55 2.46 -21.67 9.75
CA VAL A 55 3.61 -22.41 10.31
C VAL A 55 3.32 -23.90 10.43
N THR A 56 2.10 -24.28 10.84
CA THR A 56 1.69 -25.68 10.97
C THR A 56 1.21 -26.30 9.66
N LEU A 57 1.14 -25.50 8.58
CA LEU A 57 0.58 -25.89 7.28
C LEU A 57 -0.84 -26.47 7.40
N ASP A 58 -1.67 -25.84 8.24
CA ASP A 58 -3.09 -26.19 8.34
C ASP A 58 -3.85 -25.70 7.08
N ILE A 59 -3.91 -26.60 6.11
CA ILE A 59 -4.55 -26.36 4.81
C ILE A 59 -6.03 -25.99 4.98
N GLY A 60 -6.72 -26.50 5.99
CA GLY A 60 -8.14 -26.21 6.21
C GLY A 60 -8.36 -24.72 6.53
N THR A 61 -7.61 -24.22 7.50
CA THR A 61 -7.65 -22.81 7.92
C THR A 61 -7.18 -21.88 6.81
N ILE A 62 -6.10 -22.25 6.10
CA ILE A 62 -5.59 -21.48 4.95
C ILE A 62 -6.61 -21.44 3.81
N ALA A 63 -7.29 -22.55 3.52
CA ALA A 63 -8.29 -22.61 2.45
C ALA A 63 -9.50 -21.71 2.75
N VAL A 64 -9.99 -21.72 3.99
CA VAL A 64 -11.10 -20.85 4.41
C VAL A 64 -10.71 -19.37 4.31
N PHE A 65 -9.52 -19.01 4.79
CA PHE A 65 -9.00 -17.65 4.66
C PHE A 65 -8.88 -17.23 3.18
N SER A 66 -8.31 -18.10 2.35
CA SER A 66 -8.10 -17.85 0.92
C SER A 66 -9.42 -17.71 0.16
N ALA A 67 -10.44 -18.51 0.50
CA ALA A 67 -11.78 -18.36 -0.04
C ALA A 67 -12.38 -16.98 0.31
N GLY A 68 -12.16 -16.53 1.55
CA GLY A 68 -12.50 -15.17 2.00
C GLY A 68 -11.81 -14.11 1.16
N CYS A 69 -10.51 -14.24 0.92
CA CYS A 69 -9.75 -13.34 0.06
C CYS A 69 -10.29 -13.29 -1.37
N ILE A 70 -10.62 -14.43 -1.98
CA ILE A 70 -11.16 -14.49 -3.35
C ILE A 70 -12.51 -13.77 -3.42
N VAL A 71 -13.42 -14.07 -2.50
CA VAL A 71 -14.75 -13.44 -2.47
C VAL A 71 -14.63 -11.94 -2.19
N GLY A 72 -13.81 -11.55 -1.21
CA GLY A 72 -13.52 -10.15 -0.89
C GLY A 72 -12.99 -9.39 -2.09
N LEU A 73 -12.02 -9.95 -2.81
CA LEU A 73 -11.47 -9.36 -4.03
C LEU A 73 -12.51 -9.20 -5.14
N MET A 74 -13.36 -10.21 -5.36
CA MET A 74 -14.43 -10.14 -6.37
C MET A 74 -15.50 -9.10 -6.06
N VAL A 75 -15.86 -8.95 -4.79
CA VAL A 75 -16.84 -7.95 -4.33
C VAL A 75 -16.20 -6.56 -4.41
N PHE A 76 -15.01 -6.40 -3.83
CA PHE A 76 -14.31 -5.13 -3.80
C PHE A 76 -13.96 -4.61 -5.20
N SER A 77 -13.53 -5.48 -6.11
CA SER A 77 -13.26 -5.11 -7.51
C SER A 77 -14.50 -4.51 -8.19
N ARG A 78 -15.70 -5.06 -7.93
CA ARG A 78 -16.95 -4.50 -8.43
C ARG A 78 -17.29 -3.15 -7.79
N VAL A 79 -17.11 -3.04 -6.48
CA VAL A 79 -17.32 -1.77 -5.74
C VAL A 79 -16.38 -0.70 -6.27
N LEU A 80 -15.09 -1.00 -6.39
CA LEU A 80 -14.07 -0.08 -6.88
C LEU A 80 -14.35 0.34 -8.33
N ARG A 81 -14.71 -0.61 -9.20
CA ARG A 81 -15.13 -0.30 -10.57
C ARG A 81 -16.37 0.59 -10.60
N GLY A 82 -17.34 0.34 -9.73
CA GLY A 82 -18.53 1.18 -9.57
C GLY A 82 -18.19 2.61 -9.11
N LEU A 83 -17.29 2.73 -8.14
CA LEU A 83 -16.85 4.02 -7.60
C LEU A 83 -16.06 4.83 -8.63
N LEU A 84 -15.07 4.20 -9.29
CA LEU A 84 -14.23 4.86 -10.30
C LEU A 84 -15.03 5.20 -11.57
N SER A 85 -16.07 4.44 -11.92
CA SER A 85 -16.90 4.77 -13.09
C SER A 85 -17.85 5.94 -12.84
N ARG A 86 -18.34 6.12 -11.60
CA ARG A 86 -19.24 7.23 -11.25
C ARG A 86 -18.49 8.53 -10.89
N PHE A 87 -17.28 8.43 -10.35
CA PHE A 87 -16.50 9.58 -9.85
C PHE A 87 -15.11 9.67 -10.51
N HIS A 88 -15.02 9.48 -11.82
CA HIS A 88 -13.73 9.36 -12.52
C HIS A 88 -12.75 10.49 -12.14
N SER A 89 -13.16 11.76 -12.27
CA SER A 89 -12.30 12.92 -12.00
C SER A 89 -11.88 13.03 -10.52
N GLU A 90 -12.82 12.82 -9.59
CA GLU A 90 -12.55 12.92 -8.14
C GLU A 90 -11.72 11.74 -7.63
N ALA A 91 -11.96 10.53 -8.14
CA ALA A 91 -11.18 9.35 -7.76
C ALA A 91 -9.70 9.52 -8.12
N TYR A 92 -9.39 10.08 -9.30
CA TYR A 92 -8.00 10.36 -9.68
C TYR A 92 -7.36 11.48 -8.84
N SER A 93 -8.11 12.50 -8.43
CA SER A 93 -7.57 13.55 -7.56
C SER A 93 -7.28 13.00 -6.16
N VAL A 94 -8.13 12.14 -5.60
CA VAL A 94 -7.90 11.47 -4.32
C VAL A 94 -6.72 10.51 -4.38
N ILE A 95 -6.65 9.64 -5.39
CA ILE A 95 -5.52 8.72 -5.57
C ILE A 95 -4.22 9.53 -5.78
N GLY A 96 -4.27 10.58 -6.59
CA GLY A 96 -3.14 11.49 -6.79
C GLY A 96 -2.69 12.14 -5.48
N GLY A 97 -3.62 12.66 -4.68
CA GLY A 97 -3.32 13.25 -3.37
C GLY A 97 -2.72 12.24 -2.38
N LEU A 98 -3.23 11.01 -2.36
CA LEU A 98 -2.73 9.93 -1.51
C LEU A 98 -1.32 9.48 -1.92
N LEU A 99 -1.05 9.39 -3.23
CA LEU A 99 0.28 9.11 -3.77
C LEU A 99 1.27 10.25 -3.49
N LEU A 100 0.83 11.50 -3.65
CA LEU A 100 1.64 12.68 -3.29
C LEU A 100 1.93 12.71 -1.78
N GLY A 101 0.96 12.31 -0.95
CA GLY A 101 1.14 12.19 0.50
C GLY A 101 2.17 11.12 0.88
N SER A 102 2.19 9.98 0.19
CA SER A 102 3.16 8.91 0.44
C SER A 102 4.59 9.25 -0.02
N LEU A 103 4.75 10.20 -0.94
CA LEU A 103 6.05 10.66 -1.43
C LEU A 103 6.93 11.22 -0.29
N ALA A 104 6.33 11.94 0.67
CA ALA A 104 7.05 12.41 1.86
C ALA A 104 7.52 11.24 2.74
N SER A 105 6.78 10.13 2.76
CA SER A 105 7.13 8.93 3.51
C SER A 105 8.32 8.19 2.88
N ILE A 106 8.38 8.11 1.55
CA ILE A 106 9.46 7.40 0.84
C ILE A 106 10.71 8.26 0.61
N TRP A 107 10.69 9.53 1.00
CA TRP A 107 11.82 10.44 0.81
C TRP A 107 13.09 9.91 1.52
N PRO A 108 14.21 9.74 0.78
CA PRO A 108 15.36 8.99 1.26
C PRO A 108 16.24 9.78 2.23
N TRP A 109 16.23 11.12 2.16
CA TRP A 109 17.10 11.96 2.99
C TRP A 109 16.40 12.36 4.28
N ARG A 110 16.73 11.63 5.36
CA ARG A 110 16.21 11.85 6.71
C ARG A 110 17.36 11.94 7.70
N VAL A 111 17.33 12.93 8.58
CA VAL A 111 18.37 13.17 9.59
C VAL A 111 17.75 13.01 10.98
N PRO A 112 18.38 12.27 11.91
CA PRO A 112 17.87 12.12 13.27
C PRO A 112 17.93 13.46 14.00
N VAL A 113 16.82 13.89 14.58
CA VAL A 113 16.80 15.03 15.49
C VAL A 113 17.09 14.48 16.88
N THR A 114 18.34 14.53 17.30
CA THR A 114 18.72 14.23 18.69
C THR A 114 18.28 15.41 19.57
N LEU A 115 17.13 15.27 20.22
CA LEU A 115 16.78 16.12 21.37
C LEU A 115 17.75 15.75 22.49
N ALA A 116 18.78 16.58 22.70
CA ALA A 116 19.63 16.46 23.87
C ALA A 116 18.74 16.50 25.14
N ASN A 117 18.81 15.44 25.96
CA ASN A 117 18.17 15.24 27.28
C ASN A 117 16.89 14.39 27.41
N ILE A 118 16.59 13.44 26.52
CA ILE A 118 15.76 12.30 26.94
C ILE A 118 16.49 11.02 26.54
N GLU A 119 16.88 10.24 27.54
CA GLU A 119 17.48 8.91 27.46
C GLU A 119 16.41 7.91 27.00
N GLY A 120 15.92 8.13 25.78
CA GLY A 120 14.87 7.38 25.13
C GLY A 120 15.12 7.41 23.64
N ASP A 121 15.15 6.22 23.05
CA ASP A 121 15.39 5.88 21.65
C ASP A 121 14.33 6.44 20.67
N ASP A 122 13.76 7.60 20.95
CA ASP A 122 12.77 8.28 20.11
C ASP A 122 13.46 9.35 19.25
N SER A 123 14.41 8.90 18.43
CA SER A 123 15.04 9.76 17.42
C SER A 123 14.02 10.07 16.33
N MET A 124 13.26 11.15 16.48
CA MET A 124 12.37 11.65 15.44
C MET A 124 13.19 12.00 14.19
N MET A 125 12.91 11.32 13.08
CA MET A 125 13.59 11.53 11.79
C MET A 125 12.99 12.73 11.07
N ARG A 126 13.76 13.81 10.90
CA ARG A 126 13.34 15.00 10.15
C ARG A 126 13.68 14.86 8.68
N LEU A 127 12.75 15.29 7.83
CA LEU A 127 12.96 15.42 6.39
C LEU A 127 14.05 16.45 6.11
N ALA A 128 15.11 16.06 5.43
CA ALA A 128 16.23 16.93 5.09
C ALA A 128 16.44 16.99 3.58
N LEU A 129 17.00 18.10 3.11
CA LEU A 129 17.48 18.17 1.73
C LEU A 129 18.77 17.34 1.57
N PRO A 130 19.08 16.86 0.36
CA PRO A 130 20.27 16.04 0.16
C PRO A 130 21.58 16.74 0.56
N SER A 131 21.64 18.07 0.42
CA SER A 131 22.77 18.90 0.84
C SER A 131 22.93 18.88 2.36
N GLU A 132 21.84 19.01 3.10
CA GLU A 132 21.83 18.97 4.57
C GLU A 132 22.18 17.56 5.06
N TYR A 133 21.64 16.53 4.41
CA TYR A 133 21.96 15.13 4.70
C TYR A 133 23.46 14.83 4.56
N ALA A 134 24.08 15.26 3.46
CA ALA A 134 25.51 15.08 3.24
C ALA A 134 26.35 15.78 4.31
N THR A 135 25.96 16.99 4.71
CA THR A 135 26.67 17.76 5.76
C THR A 135 26.46 17.22 7.17
N SER A 136 25.29 16.64 7.48
CA SER A 136 24.95 16.16 8.83
C SER A 136 25.43 14.74 9.13
N LEU A 137 25.52 13.87 8.11
CA LEU A 137 25.93 12.47 8.27
C LEU A 137 27.32 12.17 7.69
N GLY A 138 27.91 13.08 6.91
CA GLY A 138 29.21 12.87 6.28
C GLY A 138 29.24 11.74 5.24
N VAL A 139 28.06 11.22 4.87
CA VAL A 139 27.89 10.15 3.87
C VAL A 139 27.49 10.77 2.53
N GLU A 140 28.00 10.22 1.44
CA GLU A 140 27.60 10.64 0.10
C GLU A 140 26.10 10.46 -0.11
N ALA A 141 25.38 11.57 -0.32
CA ALA A 141 23.94 11.57 -0.46
C ALA A 141 23.42 10.91 -1.75
N HIS A 142 24.31 10.39 -2.61
CA HIS A 142 24.02 9.73 -3.90
C HIS A 142 22.91 10.43 -4.72
N THR A 143 22.92 11.75 -4.73
CA THR A 143 21.88 12.59 -5.36
C THR A 143 21.76 12.37 -6.84
N TRP A 144 22.89 12.20 -7.51
CA TRP A 144 22.95 12.01 -8.95
C TRP A 144 22.36 10.66 -9.37
N THR A 145 22.65 9.57 -8.65
CA THR A 145 22.09 8.26 -8.96
C THR A 145 20.57 8.26 -8.73
N ALA A 146 20.10 8.91 -7.66
CA ALA A 146 18.67 9.11 -7.43
C ALA A 146 17.99 9.88 -8.58
N LEU A 147 18.60 10.97 -9.06
CA LEU A 147 18.10 11.74 -10.22
C LEU A 147 18.05 10.90 -11.50
N VAL A 148 19.05 10.06 -11.75
CA VAL A 148 19.05 9.14 -12.90
C VAL A 148 17.89 8.16 -12.81
N PHE A 149 17.63 7.55 -11.66
CA PHE A 149 16.49 6.65 -11.48
C PHE A 149 15.13 7.35 -11.69
N VAL A 150 14.99 8.59 -11.19
CA VAL A 150 13.80 9.41 -11.43
C VAL A 150 13.64 9.70 -12.93
N GLY A 151 14.73 10.05 -13.61
CA GLY A 151 14.75 10.29 -15.06
C GLY A 151 14.37 9.06 -15.88
N VAL A 152 14.93 7.89 -15.55
CA VAL A 152 14.58 6.60 -16.19
C VAL A 152 13.10 6.27 -15.96
N GLY A 153 12.60 6.47 -14.74
CA GLY A 153 11.18 6.28 -14.42
C GLY A 153 10.26 7.17 -15.26
N LEU A 154 10.56 8.47 -15.35
CA LEU A 154 9.83 9.42 -16.18
C LEU A 154 9.88 9.05 -17.66
N ALA A 155 11.06 8.69 -18.18
CA ALA A 155 11.23 8.27 -19.57
C ALA A 155 10.40 7.03 -19.89
N CYS A 156 10.34 6.06 -18.98
CA CYS A 156 9.52 4.87 -19.11
C CYS A 156 8.01 5.22 -19.17
N VAL A 157 7.53 6.05 -18.24
CA VAL A 157 6.13 6.50 -18.20
C VAL A 157 5.74 7.23 -19.49
N LEU A 158 6.57 8.16 -19.95
CA LEU A 158 6.34 8.92 -21.19
C LEU A 158 6.42 8.02 -22.43
N GLY A 159 7.34 7.05 -22.45
CA GLY A 159 7.47 6.06 -23.52
C GLY A 159 6.24 5.17 -23.64
N LEU A 160 5.73 4.66 -22.51
CA LEU A 160 4.47 3.91 -22.46
C LEU A 160 3.30 4.78 -22.92
N ASN A 161 3.19 6.02 -22.42
CA ASN A 161 2.12 6.93 -22.81
C ASN A 161 2.11 7.18 -24.33
N ARG A 162 3.29 7.40 -24.93
CA ARG A 162 3.42 7.55 -26.39
C ARG A 162 3.04 6.29 -27.15
N LEU A 163 3.44 5.11 -26.67
CA LEU A 163 3.13 3.84 -27.33
C LEU A 163 1.62 3.56 -27.30
N PHE A 164 0.97 3.73 -26.15
CA PHE A 164 -0.48 3.55 -26.01
C PHE A 164 -1.26 4.57 -26.85
N ASN A 165 -0.85 5.84 -26.84
CA ASN A 165 -1.51 6.87 -27.64
C ASN A 165 -1.34 6.62 -29.16
N SER A 166 -0.17 6.16 -29.60
CA SER A 166 0.09 5.85 -31.01
C SER A 166 -0.73 4.64 -31.50
N ARG A 167 -0.92 3.61 -30.65
CA ARG A 167 -1.77 2.46 -30.98
C ARG A 167 -3.26 2.82 -31.02
N ASN A 168 -3.71 3.71 -30.14
CA ASN A 168 -5.09 4.21 -30.16
C ASN A 168 -5.36 5.05 -31.41
N ALA A 169 -4.41 5.90 -31.83
CA ALA A 169 -4.51 6.68 -33.06
C ALA A 169 -4.55 5.77 -34.31
N ALA A 170 -3.71 4.74 -34.38
CA ALA A 170 -3.69 3.79 -35.50
C ALA A 170 -4.96 2.92 -35.60
N LYS A 171 -5.57 2.57 -34.47
CA LYS A 171 -6.82 1.79 -34.44
C LYS A 171 -8.03 2.63 -34.89
N ALA A 172 -8.05 3.93 -34.59
CA ALA A 172 -9.12 4.85 -34.98
C ALA A 172 -9.14 5.15 -36.50
N SER A 173 -7.96 5.25 -37.14
CA SER A 173 -7.88 5.45 -38.60
C SER A 173 -8.31 4.21 -39.40
N SER A 174 -8.11 3.01 -38.85
CA SER A 174 -8.51 1.76 -39.51
C SER A 174 -10.01 1.48 -39.45
N SER A 175 -10.73 1.94 -38.41
CA SER A 175 -12.19 1.78 -38.31
C SER A 175 -12.96 2.80 -39.15
N ALA A 176 -12.40 3.99 -39.38
CA ALA A 176 -12.99 5.03 -40.23
C ALA A 176 -12.87 4.76 -41.75
N GLN A 177 -12.08 3.77 -42.16
CA GLN A 177 -11.99 3.31 -43.56
C GLN A 177 -12.89 2.10 -43.87
N GLN A 178 -13.63 1.59 -42.88
CA GLN A 178 -14.55 0.45 -43.03
C GLN A 178 -16.05 0.83 -42.97
N GLU A 179 -16.37 2.10 -42.70
CA GLU A 179 -17.67 2.72 -43.03
C GLU A 179 -17.58 3.43 -44.39
#